data_AF-A0A0K3CNU0-F1
#
_entry.id   AF-A0A0K3CNU0-F1
#
_cell.length_a   1.000
_cell.length_b   1.000
_cell.length_c   1.000
_cell.angle_alpha   90.00
_cell.angle_beta   90.00
_cell.angle_gamma   90.00
#
_symmetry.space_group_name_H-M   'P 1'
#
loop_
_entity.id
_entity.type
_entity.pdbx_description
1 polymer ?
#
loop_
_entity_poly.entity_id
_entity_poly.type
_entity_poly.pdbx_seq_one_letter_code
_entity_poly.pdbx_strand_id
1 'polypeptide(L)'
;MDQQPTGACMVCGKETKNRCSKCAGAGIDLFFCSPEHQKLVWSMHRFFCGPGKANPFRFPPLSPDEVEAALEGLDMRVDPNNGAHATLRQMLSDSKPALGLDAEDVINLFSSYETMPAGLSMQQLHACRLHSARRRLREADQTPGTIYVEPPLATLTSLAIHALVADVDASWRTPLLHRFSILVALVSGPSSPQRFRCLDYAIRKTTEFIYFGTRPIQ
;
A
#
# COMPACT_ATOMS: atom_id res chain seq x y z
N MET A 1 -37.07 7.45 7.89
CA MET A 1 -35.90 7.60 8.77
C MET A 1 -34.80 6.75 8.18
N ASP A 2 -33.80 7.35 7.55
CA ASP A 2 -32.67 6.59 7.00
C ASP A 2 -31.88 5.98 8.15
N GLN A 3 -31.89 4.65 8.23
CA GLN A 3 -31.05 3.93 9.18
C GLN A 3 -29.60 4.14 8.77
N GLN A 4 -28.82 4.79 9.63
CA GLN A 4 -27.38 4.93 9.44
C GLN A 4 -26.74 3.53 9.32
N PRO A 5 -25.89 3.27 8.31
CA PRO A 5 -25.32 1.96 8.10
C PRO A 5 -24.50 1.52 9.32
N THR A 6 -24.70 0.28 9.76
CA THR A 6 -23.88 -0.39 10.77
C THR A 6 -22.84 -1.27 10.09
N GLY A 7 -21.70 -1.45 10.73
CA GLY A 7 -20.65 -2.33 10.24
C GLY A 7 -19.65 -2.73 11.33
N ALA A 8 -18.82 -3.72 11.01
CA ALA A 8 -17.79 -4.21 11.91
C ALA A 8 -16.55 -3.30 11.87
N CYS A 9 -16.03 -2.93 13.03
CA CYS A 9 -14.79 -2.17 13.13
C CYS A 9 -13.64 -2.90 12.41
N MET A 10 -12.94 -2.20 11.52
CA MET A 10 -11.83 -2.76 10.73
C MET A 10 -10.66 -3.30 11.57
N VAL A 11 -10.60 -2.92 12.85
CA VAL A 11 -9.48 -3.18 13.76
C VAL A 11 -9.78 -4.26 14.78
N CYS A 12 -11.02 -4.34 15.29
CA CYS A 12 -11.40 -5.29 16.35
C CYS A 12 -12.70 -6.06 16.09
N GLY A 13 -13.45 -5.68 15.05
CA GLY A 13 -14.71 -6.32 14.69
C GLY A 13 -15.93 -5.95 15.49
N LYS A 14 -15.80 -5.13 16.54
CA LYS A 14 -16.96 -4.62 17.28
C LYS A 14 -17.90 -3.89 16.32
N GLU A 15 -19.18 -4.23 16.35
CA GLU A 15 -20.22 -3.55 15.58
C GLU A 15 -20.29 -2.07 15.97
N THR A 16 -20.44 -1.20 14.98
CA THR A 16 -20.49 0.24 15.18
C THR A 16 -21.23 0.94 14.04
N LYS A 17 -21.74 2.14 14.34
CA LYS A 17 -22.25 3.11 13.35
C LYS A 17 -21.22 4.17 12.98
N ASN A 18 -20.08 4.18 13.69
CA ASN A 18 -19.02 5.15 13.50
C ASN A 18 -18.20 4.78 12.28
N ARG A 19 -18.19 5.68 11.29
CA ARG A 19 -17.44 5.56 10.04
C ARG A 19 -16.51 6.74 9.85
N CYS A 20 -15.43 6.53 9.12
CA CYS A 20 -14.56 7.62 8.70
C CYS A 20 -15.33 8.58 7.78
N SER A 21 -15.61 9.79 8.24
CA SER A 21 -16.42 10.78 7.52
C SER A 21 -15.85 11.14 6.15
N LYS A 22 -14.52 11.25 6.03
CA LYS A 22 -13.85 11.51 4.75
C LYS A 22 -14.03 10.37 3.75
N CYS A 23 -13.92 9.11 4.19
CA CYS A 23 -14.12 7.96 3.32
C CYS A 23 -15.59 7.76 2.93
N ALA A 24 -16.52 8.06 3.85
CA ALA A 24 -17.95 8.07 3.54
C ALA A 24 -18.26 9.07 2.41
N GLY A 25 -17.65 10.26 2.45
CA GLY A 25 -17.73 11.24 1.36
C GLY A 25 -17.10 10.78 0.03
N ALA A 26 -16.27 9.74 0.06
CA ALA A 26 -15.73 9.08 -1.14
C ALA A 26 -16.57 7.85 -1.56
N GLY A 27 -17.70 7.59 -0.91
CA GLY A 27 -18.58 6.45 -1.25
C GLY A 27 -18.07 5.10 -0.74
N ILE A 28 -17.23 5.07 0.31
CA ILE A 28 -16.86 3.82 0.98
C ILE A 28 -16.98 3.92 2.51
N ASP A 29 -17.66 2.95 3.10
CA ASP A 29 -17.86 2.89 4.55
C ASP A 29 -16.74 2.09 5.23
N LEU A 30 -15.81 2.81 5.87
CA LEU A 30 -14.79 2.24 6.74
C LEU A 30 -15.15 2.50 8.21
N PHE A 31 -15.41 1.42 8.94
CA PHE A 31 -15.93 1.48 10.31
C PHE A 31 -14.82 1.42 11.37
N PHE A 32 -14.94 2.29 12.38
CA PHE A 32 -14.05 2.34 13.54
C PHE A 32 -14.87 2.52 14.82
N CYS A 33 -14.84 1.54 15.73
CA CYS A 33 -15.69 1.62 16.92
C CYS A 33 -15.30 2.74 17.90
N SER A 34 -14.08 3.28 17.78
CA SER A 34 -13.62 4.43 18.57
C SER A 34 -12.50 5.20 17.86
N PRO A 35 -12.23 6.46 18.25
CA PRO A 35 -11.09 7.24 17.74
C PRO A 35 -9.73 6.56 18.00
N GLU A 36 -9.59 5.79 19.07
CA GLU A 36 -8.36 5.07 19.41
C GLU A 36 -8.03 4.01 18.36
N HIS A 37 -9.04 3.27 17.86
CA HIS A 37 -8.84 2.31 16.78
C HIS A 37 -8.52 2.99 15.45
N GLN A 38 -9.09 4.17 15.18
CA GLN A 38 -8.70 4.95 14.01
C GLN A 38 -7.24 5.45 14.14
N LYS A 39 -6.85 5.97 15.31
CA LYS A 39 -5.47 6.41 15.60
C LYS A 39 -4.46 5.28 15.45
N LEU A 40 -4.80 4.07 15.89
CA LEU A 40 -3.94 2.88 15.81
C LEU A 40 -3.49 2.57 14.38
N VAL A 41 -4.35 2.86 13.40
CA VAL A 41 -4.09 2.57 11.98
C VAL A 41 -3.83 3.83 11.14
N TRP A 42 -3.84 5.00 11.79
CA TRP A 42 -3.77 6.29 11.10
C TRP A 42 -2.49 6.49 10.31
N SER A 43 -1.38 5.90 10.78
CA SER A 43 -0.07 5.90 10.10
C SER A 43 -0.18 5.46 8.63
N MET A 44 -1.04 4.49 8.33
CA MET A 44 -1.33 4.07 6.94
C MET A 44 -2.61 4.69 6.41
N HIS A 45 -3.70 4.69 7.17
CA HIS A 45 -5.00 5.12 6.67
C HIS A 45 -4.98 6.54 6.09
N ARG A 46 -4.17 7.44 6.65
CA ARG A 46 -4.02 8.83 6.18
C ARG A 46 -3.64 8.97 4.71
N PHE A 47 -2.89 8.01 4.14
CA PHE A 47 -2.48 8.06 2.73
C PHE A 47 -3.63 7.81 1.77
N PHE A 48 -4.66 7.10 2.22
CA PHE A 48 -5.78 6.61 1.41
C PHE A 48 -7.13 7.20 1.87
N CYS A 49 -7.10 8.11 2.84
CA CYS A 49 -8.30 8.66 3.44
C CYS A 49 -8.87 9.81 2.58
N GLY A 50 -10.14 9.70 2.22
CA GLY A 50 -10.90 10.79 1.60
C GLY A 50 -11.11 10.73 0.08
N PRO A 51 -11.84 11.71 -0.47
CA PRO A 51 -12.15 11.78 -1.90
C PRO A 51 -10.90 11.77 -2.78
N GLY A 52 -10.99 11.11 -3.94
CA GLY A 52 -9.88 10.96 -4.87
C GLY A 52 -8.80 9.96 -4.46
N LYS A 53 -8.86 9.38 -3.25
CA LYS A 53 -7.87 8.40 -2.74
C LYS A 53 -8.48 7.11 -2.20
N ALA A 54 -9.63 7.23 -1.51
CA ALA A 54 -10.25 6.11 -0.81
C ALA A 54 -11.05 5.17 -1.74
N ASN A 55 -11.67 5.72 -2.78
CA ASN A 55 -12.49 4.96 -3.72
C ASN A 55 -12.51 5.65 -5.10
N PRO A 56 -11.92 5.04 -6.15
CA PRO A 56 -11.12 3.82 -6.09
C PRO A 56 -9.88 4.00 -5.22
N PHE A 57 -9.40 2.92 -4.59
CA PHE A 57 -8.16 2.96 -3.80
C PHE A 57 -6.98 3.36 -4.68
N ARG A 58 -6.32 4.49 -4.34
CA ARG A 58 -5.13 4.98 -5.05
C ARG A 58 -3.90 4.94 -4.15
N PHE A 59 -2.83 4.32 -4.64
CA PHE A 59 -1.55 4.39 -3.95
C PHE A 59 -1.02 5.83 -3.94
N PRO A 60 -0.36 6.27 -2.86
CA PRO A 60 0.28 7.58 -2.85
C PRO A 60 1.41 7.61 -3.89
N PRO A 61 1.75 8.80 -4.41
CA PRO A 61 2.92 8.99 -5.24
C PRO A 61 4.18 8.65 -4.45
N LEU A 62 5.29 8.53 -5.17
CA LEU A 62 6.61 8.53 -4.56
C LEU A 62 6.84 9.88 -3.88
N SER A 63 7.33 9.82 -2.65
CA SER A 63 7.91 10.98 -1.97
C SER A 63 9.19 11.45 -2.67
N PRO A 64 9.61 12.70 -2.47
CA PRO A 64 10.88 13.20 -3.02
C PRO A 64 12.07 12.29 -2.68
N ASP A 65 12.17 11.83 -1.43
CA ASP A 65 13.21 10.91 -1.00
C ASP A 65 13.13 9.52 -1.68
N GLU A 66 11.91 9.07 -2.04
CA GLU A 66 11.75 7.83 -2.81
C GLU A 66 12.19 8.01 -4.26
N VAL A 67 11.87 9.16 -4.87
CA VAL A 67 12.28 9.53 -6.23
C VAL A 67 13.79 9.63 -6.33
N GLU A 68 14.41 10.43 -5.45
CA GLU A 68 15.87 10.59 -5.40
C GLU A 68 16.57 9.25 -5.22
N ALA A 69 16.11 8.45 -4.24
CA ALA A 69 16.68 7.14 -3.99
C ALA A 69 16.54 6.17 -5.17
N ALA A 70 15.43 6.24 -5.90
CA ALA A 70 15.18 5.44 -7.10
C ALA A 70 16.06 5.87 -8.28
N LEU A 71 16.24 7.17 -8.50
CA LEU A 71 17.09 7.72 -9.55
C LEU A 71 18.57 7.39 -9.31
N GLU A 72 19.06 7.61 -8.10
CA GLU A 72 20.45 7.29 -7.73
C GLU A 72 20.70 5.76 -7.75
N GLY A 73 19.67 4.95 -7.50
CA GLY A 73 19.73 3.50 -7.49
C GLY A 73 19.32 2.81 -8.79
N LEU A 74 19.20 3.58 -9.88
CA LEU A 74 18.57 3.11 -11.11
C LEU A 74 19.28 1.90 -11.73
N ASP A 75 20.60 1.91 -11.71
CA ASP A 75 21.47 0.86 -12.25
C ASP A 75 22.00 -0.11 -11.18
N MET A 76 21.57 0.05 -9.93
CA MET A 76 21.95 -0.84 -8.84
C MET A 76 21.11 -2.12 -8.85
N ARG A 77 21.78 -3.26 -8.63
CA ARG A 77 21.10 -4.55 -8.44
C ARG A 77 20.56 -4.65 -7.02
N VAL A 78 19.35 -5.19 -6.94
CA VAL A 78 18.62 -5.35 -5.69
C VAL A 78 19.33 -6.30 -4.71
N ASP A 79 20.00 -7.32 -5.23
CA ASP A 79 20.86 -8.25 -4.49
C ASP A 79 22.07 -8.56 -5.40
N PRO A 80 23.33 -8.33 -4.97
CA PRO A 80 24.49 -8.55 -5.83
C PRO A 80 24.85 -10.04 -5.92
N ASN A 81 24.39 -10.85 -4.95
CA ASN A 81 24.77 -12.24 -4.77
C ASN A 81 23.77 -13.20 -5.42
N ASN A 82 22.58 -12.69 -5.78
CA ASN A 82 21.57 -13.44 -6.49
C ASN A 82 21.41 -12.87 -7.92
N GLY A 83 22.08 -13.51 -8.88
CA GLY A 83 22.18 -13.07 -10.27
C GLY A 83 20.86 -12.94 -11.05
N ALA A 84 19.74 -13.34 -10.44
CA ALA A 84 18.39 -13.22 -10.99
C ALA A 84 17.74 -11.83 -10.79
N HIS A 85 18.30 -10.94 -9.96
CA HIS A 85 17.70 -9.62 -9.75
C HIS A 85 18.08 -8.62 -10.84
N ALA A 86 17.04 -8.06 -11.47
CA ALA A 86 17.11 -6.97 -12.43
C ALA A 86 17.44 -5.62 -11.75
N THR A 87 18.06 -4.69 -12.48
CA THR A 87 18.16 -3.28 -12.04
C THR A 87 16.80 -2.60 -12.15
N LEU A 88 16.62 -1.44 -11.51
CA LEU A 88 15.37 -0.69 -11.64
C LEU A 88 15.16 -0.29 -13.11
N ARG A 89 16.24 0.08 -13.81
CA ARG A 89 16.21 0.37 -15.26
C ARG A 89 15.65 -0.81 -16.06
N GLN A 90 16.09 -2.03 -15.76
CA GLN A 90 15.58 -3.23 -16.41
C GLN A 90 14.11 -3.49 -16.07
N MET A 91 13.71 -3.29 -14.81
CA MET A 91 12.30 -3.44 -14.39
C MET A 91 11.36 -2.38 -15.00
N LEU A 92 11.90 -1.22 -15.38
CA LEU A 92 11.15 -0.15 -16.05
C LEU A 92 11.30 -0.17 -17.58
N SER A 93 12.06 -1.12 -18.14
CA SER A 93 12.44 -1.10 -19.57
C SER A 93 11.26 -1.23 -20.53
N ASP A 94 10.19 -1.90 -20.12
CA ASP A 94 8.96 -2.05 -20.92
C ASP A 94 8.24 -0.71 -21.16
N SER A 95 8.53 0.33 -20.37
CA SER A 95 7.92 1.66 -20.51
C SER A 95 8.39 2.38 -21.78
N LYS A 96 9.62 2.12 -22.23
CA LYS A 96 10.18 2.77 -23.42
C LYS A 96 9.45 2.35 -24.70
N PRO A 97 9.29 1.05 -25.02
CA PRO A 97 8.51 0.65 -26.19
C PRO A 97 7.01 0.94 -26.03
N ALA A 98 6.45 0.90 -24.82
CA ALA A 98 5.02 1.11 -24.60
C ALA A 98 4.59 2.59 -24.64
N LEU A 99 5.41 3.49 -24.09
CA LEU A 99 5.04 4.88 -23.81
C LEU A 99 6.05 5.91 -24.37
N GLY A 100 7.19 5.47 -24.91
CA GLY A 100 8.27 6.36 -25.33
C GLY A 100 9.01 7.02 -24.16
N LEU A 101 8.89 6.46 -22.94
CA LEU A 101 9.45 7.02 -21.72
C LEU A 101 10.70 6.25 -21.29
N ASP A 102 11.75 6.98 -20.91
CA ASP A 102 12.89 6.37 -20.23
C ASP A 102 12.60 6.15 -18.74
N ALA A 103 13.44 5.36 -18.07
CA ALA A 103 13.18 4.94 -16.69
C ALA A 103 13.11 6.13 -15.72
N GLU A 104 13.94 7.14 -15.96
CA GLU A 104 13.99 8.40 -15.25
C GLU A 104 12.66 9.18 -15.38
N ASP A 105 12.07 9.22 -16.57
CA ASP A 105 10.78 9.86 -16.81
C ASP A 105 9.66 9.13 -16.05
N VAL A 106 9.68 7.79 -16.06
CA VAL A 106 8.73 6.95 -15.34
C VAL A 106 8.79 7.21 -13.83
N ILE A 107 9.99 7.29 -13.26
CA ILE A 107 10.17 7.59 -11.83
C ILE A 107 9.58 8.97 -11.49
N ASN A 108 9.87 9.98 -12.31
CA ASN A 108 9.36 11.33 -12.10
C ASN A 108 7.84 11.41 -12.24
N LEU A 109 7.23 10.65 -13.14
CA LEU A 109 5.77 10.57 -13.28
C LEU A 109 5.08 10.01 -12.03
N PHE A 110 5.73 9.09 -11.30
CA PHE A 110 5.19 8.58 -10.05
C PHE A 110 5.22 9.58 -8.89
N SER A 111 5.78 10.78 -9.05
CA SER A 111 5.82 11.82 -8.00
C SER A 111 4.51 12.62 -7.85
N SER A 112 3.56 12.49 -8.79
CA SER A 112 2.31 13.26 -8.79
C SER A 112 1.06 12.38 -8.78
N TYR A 113 -0.03 12.90 -8.20
CA TYR A 113 -1.37 12.29 -8.26
C TYR A 113 -2.13 12.62 -9.55
N GLU A 114 -1.73 13.66 -10.29
CA GLU A 114 -2.63 14.29 -11.26
C GLU A 114 -2.76 13.52 -12.57
N THR A 115 -1.81 12.67 -12.93
CA THR A 115 -1.94 11.79 -14.09
C THR A 115 -0.88 10.69 -13.99
N MET A 116 -1.23 9.51 -13.49
CA MET A 116 -0.52 8.32 -13.99
C MET A 116 -0.97 8.14 -15.44
N PRO A 117 -0.08 8.24 -16.43
CA PRO A 117 -0.43 7.96 -17.81
C PRO A 117 -1.03 6.55 -17.90
N ALA A 118 -2.04 6.39 -18.75
CA ALA A 118 -2.54 5.07 -19.09
C ALA A 118 -1.36 4.22 -19.58
N GLY A 119 -1.12 3.07 -18.94
CA GLY A 119 -0.01 2.18 -19.26
C GLY A 119 1.11 2.10 -18.22
N LEU A 120 1.15 3.01 -17.22
CA LEU A 120 1.96 2.76 -16.02
C LEU A 120 1.25 1.76 -15.10
N SER A 121 2.00 0.75 -14.63
CA SER A 121 1.48 -0.32 -13.78
C SER A 121 1.89 -0.13 -12.31
N MET A 122 1.11 -0.71 -11.41
CA MET A 122 1.48 -0.78 -10.01
C MET A 122 2.77 -1.57 -9.77
N GLN A 123 3.15 -2.47 -10.69
CA GLN A 123 4.43 -3.18 -10.63
C GLN A 123 5.61 -2.22 -10.73
N GLN A 124 5.53 -1.19 -11.58
CA GLN A 124 6.59 -0.21 -11.74
C GLN A 124 6.69 0.71 -10.52
N LEU A 125 5.55 1.15 -9.95
CA LEU A 125 5.54 1.89 -8.68
C LEU A 125 6.14 1.05 -7.54
N HIS A 126 5.78 -0.24 -7.48
CA HIS A 126 6.34 -1.17 -6.51
C HIS A 126 7.87 -1.33 -6.69
N ALA A 127 8.35 -1.44 -7.94
CA ALA A 127 9.77 -1.54 -8.23
C ALA A 127 10.54 -0.32 -7.70
N CYS A 128 10.03 0.89 -7.92
CA CYS A 128 10.63 2.12 -7.40
C CYS A 128 10.74 2.09 -5.86
N ARG A 129 9.64 1.71 -5.18
CA ARG A 129 9.62 1.59 -3.71
C ARG A 129 10.57 0.52 -3.19
N LEU A 130 10.60 -0.64 -3.84
CA LEU A 130 11.44 -1.77 -3.44
C LEU A 130 12.94 -1.43 -3.56
N HIS A 131 13.33 -0.76 -4.64
CA HIS A 131 14.71 -0.34 -4.85
C HIS A 131 15.13 0.75 -3.85
N SER A 132 14.29 1.76 -3.62
CA SER A 132 14.52 2.80 -2.61
C SER A 132 14.67 2.19 -1.21
N ALA A 133 13.76 1.28 -0.84
CA ALA A 133 13.79 0.53 0.40
C ALA A 133 15.09 -0.28 0.56
N ARG A 134 15.44 -1.10 -0.44
CA ARG A 134 16.60 -2.00 -0.33
C ARG A 134 17.94 -1.26 -0.35
N ARG A 135 18.02 -0.10 -0.99
CA ARG A 135 19.20 0.77 -0.87
C ARG A 135 19.42 1.21 0.57
N ARG A 136 18.38 1.73 1.23
CA ARG A 136 18.45 2.15 2.64
C ARG A 136 18.81 0.97 3.56
N LEU A 137 18.40 -0.24 3.20
CA LEU A 137 18.82 -1.50 3.84
C LEU A 137 20.35 -1.69 3.78
N ARG A 138 20.94 -1.52 2.60
CA ARG A 138 22.40 -1.65 2.42
C ARG A 138 23.16 -0.58 3.19
N GLU A 139 22.66 0.65 3.22
CA GLU A 139 23.25 1.75 4.01
C GLU A 139 23.16 1.45 5.52
N ALA A 140 22.05 0.87 5.97
CA ALA A 140 21.88 0.40 7.35
C ALA A 140 22.80 -0.77 7.70
N ASP A 141 22.96 -1.76 6.81
CA ASP A 141 23.86 -2.91 7.01
C ASP A 141 25.33 -2.47 7.17
N GLN A 142 25.71 -1.38 6.51
CA GLN A 142 27.05 -0.79 6.66
C GLN A 142 27.23 0.01 7.96
N THR A 143 26.14 0.25 8.70
CA THR A 143 26.12 1.06 9.92
C THR A 143 25.85 0.18 11.15
N PRO A 144 26.87 -0.17 11.95
CA PRO A 144 26.72 -1.08 13.09
C PRO A 144 25.60 -0.64 14.06
N GLY A 145 24.69 -1.57 14.36
CA GLY A 145 23.58 -1.33 15.29
C GLY A 145 22.30 -0.77 14.65
N THR A 146 22.27 -0.53 13.34
CA THR A 146 21.07 -0.08 12.63
C THR A 146 20.22 -1.27 12.23
N ILE A 147 18.99 -1.37 12.76
CA ILE A 147 17.99 -2.34 12.28
C ILE A 147 17.15 -1.66 11.22
N TYR A 148 17.24 -2.12 9.99
CA TYR A 148 16.36 -1.64 8.94
C TYR A 148 14.97 -2.27 9.07
N VAL A 149 13.94 -1.42 8.92
CA VAL A 149 12.55 -1.85 8.80
C VAL A 149 12.03 -1.37 7.45
N GLU A 150 11.44 -2.28 6.68
CA GLU A 150 10.85 -1.93 5.38
C GLU A 150 9.77 -0.84 5.55
N PRO A 151 9.82 0.23 4.72
CA PRO A 151 8.81 1.26 4.72
C PRO A 151 7.41 0.66 4.56
N PRO A 152 6.43 1.05 5.39
CA PRO A 152 5.08 0.47 5.34
C PRO A 152 4.42 0.54 3.94
N LEU A 153 4.67 1.60 3.18
CA LEU A 153 4.15 1.72 1.81
C LEU A 153 4.79 0.73 0.84
N ALA A 154 6.08 0.40 1.00
CA ALA A 154 6.74 -0.64 0.24
C ALA A 154 6.11 -2.00 0.55
N THR A 155 5.96 -2.34 1.84
CA THR A 155 5.29 -3.58 2.27
C THR A 155 3.85 -3.67 1.74
N LEU A 156 3.08 -2.58 1.75
CA LEU A 156 1.72 -2.56 1.20
C LEU A 156 1.71 -2.82 -0.32
N THR A 157 2.62 -2.20 -1.08
CA THR A 157 2.74 -2.48 -2.51
C THR A 157 3.15 -3.93 -2.77
N SER A 158 4.09 -4.49 -1.98
CA SER A 158 4.47 -5.90 -2.05
C SER A 158 3.26 -6.80 -1.85
N LEU A 159 2.45 -6.57 -0.82
CA LEU A 159 1.25 -7.36 -0.56
C LEU A 159 0.24 -7.30 -1.72
N ALA A 160 0.01 -6.10 -2.27
CA ALA A 160 -0.91 -5.93 -3.39
C ALA A 160 -0.45 -6.66 -4.66
N ILE A 161 0.85 -6.69 -4.93
CA ILE A 161 1.45 -7.39 -6.07
C ILE A 161 1.39 -8.89 -5.88
N HIS A 162 1.82 -9.41 -4.72
CA HIS A 162 1.83 -10.85 -4.45
C HIS A 162 0.41 -11.44 -4.36
N ALA A 163 -0.56 -10.64 -3.91
CA ALA A 163 -1.97 -11.04 -3.94
C ALA A 163 -2.62 -10.90 -5.34
N LEU A 164 -1.89 -10.40 -6.34
CA LEU A 164 -2.38 -10.14 -7.70
C LEU A 164 -3.60 -9.21 -7.74
N VAL A 165 -3.62 -8.18 -6.88
CA VAL A 165 -4.75 -7.23 -6.76
C VAL A 165 -4.37 -5.80 -7.14
N ALA A 166 -3.12 -5.56 -7.50
CA ALA A 166 -2.61 -4.22 -7.73
C ALA A 166 -3.30 -3.53 -8.92
N ASP A 167 -3.47 -4.25 -10.03
CA ASP A 167 -4.00 -3.73 -11.30
C ASP A 167 -5.35 -4.37 -11.72
N VAL A 168 -6.06 -5.02 -10.79
CA VAL A 168 -7.35 -5.68 -11.08
C VAL A 168 -8.49 -4.68 -11.03
N ASP A 169 -9.28 -4.58 -12.10
CA ASP A 169 -10.55 -3.84 -12.07
C ASP A 169 -11.67 -4.72 -11.51
N ALA A 170 -11.82 -4.70 -10.18
CA ALA A 170 -12.86 -5.44 -9.49
C ALA A 170 -13.43 -4.64 -8.30
N SER A 171 -14.73 -4.77 -8.07
CA SER A 171 -15.45 -4.07 -6.97
C SER A 171 -14.89 -4.40 -5.58
N TRP A 172 -14.34 -5.61 -5.39
CA TRP A 172 -13.73 -6.05 -4.15
C TRP A 172 -12.30 -5.53 -3.92
N ARG A 173 -11.64 -4.96 -4.94
CA ARG A 173 -10.25 -4.48 -4.84
C ARG A 173 -10.10 -3.38 -3.79
N THR A 174 -10.92 -2.34 -3.87
CA THR A 174 -10.84 -1.19 -2.97
C THR A 174 -11.02 -1.61 -1.50
N PRO A 175 -12.07 -2.38 -1.13
CA PRO A 175 -12.19 -2.92 0.23
C PRO A 175 -10.98 -3.74 0.69
N LEU A 176 -10.42 -4.60 -0.17
CA LEU A 176 -9.27 -5.43 0.17
C LEU A 176 -8.01 -4.60 0.41
N LEU A 177 -7.72 -3.60 -0.44
CA LEU A 177 -6.57 -2.73 -0.26
C LEU A 177 -6.66 -1.88 1.02
N HIS A 178 -7.87 -1.45 1.41
CA HIS A 178 -8.06 -0.85 2.73
C HIS A 178 -7.71 -1.84 3.85
N ARG A 179 -8.12 -3.12 3.74
CA ARG A 179 -7.73 -4.15 4.73
C ARG A 179 -6.23 -4.39 4.78
N PHE A 180 -5.54 -4.45 3.65
CA PHE A 180 -4.08 -4.52 3.62
C PHE A 180 -3.44 -3.30 4.28
N SER A 181 -3.96 -2.10 4.06
CA SER A 181 -3.44 -0.89 4.71
C SER A 181 -3.57 -0.95 6.24
N ILE A 182 -4.68 -1.53 6.75
CA ILE A 182 -4.90 -1.76 8.19
C ILE A 182 -3.90 -2.78 8.73
N LEU A 183 -3.73 -3.91 8.04
CA LEU A 183 -2.76 -4.93 8.42
C LEU A 183 -1.35 -4.36 8.51
N VAL A 184 -0.91 -3.64 7.47
CA VAL A 184 0.41 -3.02 7.45
C VAL A 184 0.57 -2.02 8.60
N ALA A 185 -0.46 -1.20 8.89
CA ALA A 185 -0.40 -0.29 10.04
C ALA A 185 -0.22 -1.02 11.37
N LEU A 186 -0.93 -2.15 11.53
CA LEU A 186 -0.85 -2.99 12.73
C LEU A 186 0.44 -3.81 12.80
N VAL A 187 1.13 -4.08 11.69
CA VAL A 187 2.42 -4.79 11.70
C VAL A 187 3.58 -3.82 11.93
N SER A 188 3.53 -2.62 11.34
CA SER A 188 4.60 -1.64 11.40
C SER A 188 4.46 -0.64 12.55
N GLY A 189 3.32 -0.59 13.24
CA GLY A 189 3.07 0.33 14.35
C GLY A 189 3.84 -0.02 15.63
N PRO A 190 3.89 0.88 16.63
CA PRO A 190 4.56 0.61 17.91
C PRO A 190 3.93 -0.57 18.65
N SER A 191 4.75 -1.36 19.36
CA SER A 191 4.28 -2.52 20.13
C SER A 191 3.32 -2.08 21.23
N SER A 192 2.13 -2.69 21.27
CA SER A 192 1.18 -2.53 22.39
C SER A 192 0.32 -3.79 22.55
N PRO A 193 -0.17 -4.11 23.76
CA PRO A 193 -1.07 -5.25 23.96
C PRO A 193 -2.36 -5.16 23.13
N GLN A 194 -2.86 -3.94 22.90
CA GLN A 194 -4.04 -3.71 22.06
C GLN A 194 -3.75 -4.06 20.60
N ARG A 195 -2.57 -3.70 20.08
CA ARG A 195 -2.14 -4.00 18.71
C ARG A 195 -2.18 -5.49 18.40
N PHE A 196 -1.65 -6.36 19.27
CA PHE A 196 -1.60 -7.80 19.00
C PHE A 196 -2.99 -8.44 18.87
N ARG A 197 -3.94 -8.06 19.75
CA ARG A 197 -5.33 -8.54 19.65
C ARG A 197 -6.02 -8.06 18.38
N CYS A 198 -5.77 -6.81 17.99
CA CYS A 198 -6.31 -6.24 16.77
C CYS A 198 -5.70 -6.86 15.50
N LEU A 199 -4.40 -7.20 15.55
CA LEU A 199 -3.69 -7.83 14.44
C LEU A 199 -4.27 -9.20 14.10
N ASP A 200 -4.49 -10.05 15.11
CA ASP A 200 -5.11 -11.37 14.90
C ASP A 200 -6.47 -11.26 14.20
N TYR A 201 -7.34 -10.37 14.71
CA TYR A 201 -8.63 -10.10 14.08
C TYR A 201 -8.49 -9.63 12.63
N ALA A 202 -7.62 -8.65 12.38
CA ALA A 202 -7.43 -8.08 11.06
C ALA A 202 -6.88 -9.12 10.06
N ILE A 203 -5.98 -10.00 10.49
CA ILE A 203 -5.45 -11.11 9.68
C ILE A 203 -6.61 -12.02 9.29
N ARG A 204 -7.34 -12.55 10.29
CA ARG A 204 -8.45 -13.47 10.05
C ARG A 204 -9.48 -12.89 9.09
N LYS A 205 -9.91 -11.63 9.30
CA LYS A 205 -10.92 -11.00 8.43
C LYS A 205 -10.43 -10.66 7.04
N THR A 206 -9.15 -10.34 6.88
CA THR A 206 -8.58 -10.15 5.56
C THR A 206 -8.52 -11.48 4.80
N THR A 207 -8.09 -12.54 5.48
CA THR A 207 -8.06 -13.90 4.94
C THR A 207 -9.47 -14.38 4.56
N GLU A 208 -10.46 -14.22 5.44
CA GLU A 208 -11.87 -14.52 5.13
C GLU A 208 -12.36 -13.73 3.90
N PHE A 209 -12.04 -12.43 3.81
CA PHE A 209 -12.40 -11.62 2.65
C PHE A 209 -11.78 -12.16 1.36
N ILE A 210 -10.50 -12.56 1.39
CA ILE A 210 -9.82 -13.16 0.24
C ILE A 210 -10.50 -14.44 -0.21
N TYR A 211 -10.86 -15.35 0.71
CA TYR A 211 -11.44 -16.65 0.33
C TYR A 211 -12.93 -16.61 -0.01
N PHE A 212 -13.70 -15.74 0.63
CA PHE A 212 -15.16 -15.73 0.56
C PHE A 212 -15.75 -14.44 -0.05
N GLY A 213 -15.05 -13.31 0.06
CA GLY A 213 -15.54 -12.00 -0.38
C GLY A 213 -15.09 -11.57 -1.78
N THR A 214 -14.13 -12.27 -2.39
CA THR A 214 -13.62 -11.98 -3.75
C THR A 214 -14.36 -12.76 -4.84
N ARG A 215 -15.26 -13.70 -4.47
CA ARG A 215 -16.06 -14.44 -5.45
C ARG A 215 -17.12 -13.50 -6.04
N PRO A 216 -17.28 -13.45 -7.37
CA PRO A 216 -18.42 -12.75 -7.96
C PRO A 216 -19.70 -13.39 -7.42
N ILE A 217 -20.63 -12.55 -6.95
CA ILE A 217 -22.02 -12.96 -6.76
C ILE A 217 -22.50 -13.37 -8.15
N GLN A 218 -22.71 -14.67 -8.37
CA GLN A 218 -23.29 -15.20 -9.60
C GLN A 218 -24.75 -14.80 -9.72
#